data_AF-A0A3M7CRG1-F1
#
_entry.id   AF-A0A3M7CRG1-F1
#
_cell.length_a   1.000
_cell.length_b   1.000
_cell.length_c   1.000
_cell.angle_alpha   90.00
_cell.angle_beta   90.00
_cell.angle_gamma   90.00
#
_symmetry.space_group_name_H-M   'P 1'
#
loop_
_entity.id
_entity.type
_entity.pdbx_description
1 polymer ?
#
loop_
_entity_poly.entity_id
_entity_poly.type
_entity_poly.pdbx_seq_one_letter_code
_entity_poly.pdbx_strand_id
1 'polypeptide(L)'
;MILGIYIDASGIGSNTDEQVSDLIDWGMGQWEMVEMVVFGNEAVFNGYCSASQLAGGLEDVRSRFAAAGYTGPVTTTEPLGTIQENAQTICPAVDVIAANIHPFFNTAIFASKAGEFVSSQLEDLSDACNGEKEAYNLETGWPSSGLANGLAIPGFSDQKTAIESIMGAAGSKSVLFSFENDDWKAPGDLDVEQYWGCANLFSG
;
A
#
# COMPACT_ATOMS: atom_id res chain seq x y z
N MET A 1 -5.60 -11.52 -6.00
CA MET A 1 -4.75 -11.42 -4.79
C MET A 1 -3.52 -10.58 -5.09
N ILE A 2 -2.95 -9.91 -4.09
CA ILE A 2 -1.71 -9.15 -4.22
C ILE A 2 -0.62 -9.90 -3.45
N LEU A 3 0.55 -10.14 -4.08
CA LEU A 3 1.70 -10.73 -3.40
C LEU A 3 2.66 -9.63 -2.94
N GLY A 4 3.05 -9.64 -1.67
CA GLY A 4 4.02 -8.69 -1.11
C GLY A 4 5.35 -9.37 -0.80
N ILE A 5 6.45 -8.72 -1.15
CA ILE A 5 7.80 -9.06 -0.71
C ILE A 5 8.27 -7.94 0.21
N TYR A 6 8.48 -8.27 1.49
CA TYR A 6 8.80 -7.28 2.50
C TYR A 6 10.32 -7.05 2.60
N ILE A 7 10.71 -5.78 2.58
CA ILE A 7 12.08 -5.33 2.83
C ILE A 7 12.12 -4.84 4.28
N ASP A 8 12.94 -5.48 5.11
CA ASP A 8 13.12 -5.09 6.51
C ASP A 8 14.39 -4.23 6.70
N ALA A 9 14.74 -3.92 7.95
CA ALA A 9 15.91 -3.11 8.29
C ALA A 9 17.27 -3.71 7.87
N SER A 10 17.32 -4.98 7.45
CA SER A 10 18.51 -5.59 6.85
C SER A 10 18.69 -5.23 5.36
N GLY A 11 17.67 -4.61 4.75
CA GLY A 11 17.66 -4.16 3.37
C GLY A 11 17.35 -5.28 2.36
N ILE A 12 17.70 -5.03 1.09
CA ILE A 12 17.52 -6.00 0.01
C ILE A 12 18.69 -6.99 0.03
N GLY A 13 18.38 -8.29 0.08
CA GLY A 13 19.38 -9.36 0.17
C GLY A 13 18.75 -10.73 0.40
N SER A 14 19.38 -11.55 1.26
CA SER A 14 18.97 -12.95 1.45
C SER A 14 17.51 -13.12 1.86
N ASN A 15 16.99 -12.24 2.73
CA ASN A 15 15.61 -12.33 3.22
C ASN A 15 14.59 -12.05 2.10
N THR A 16 14.88 -11.07 1.22
CA THR A 16 14.02 -10.80 0.06
C THR A 16 14.18 -11.89 -1.00
N ASP A 17 15.37 -12.45 -1.17
CA ASP A 17 15.63 -13.53 -2.12
C ASP A 17 14.90 -14.83 -1.78
N GLU A 18 14.85 -15.17 -0.48
CA GLU A 18 14.10 -16.30 0.04
C GLU A 18 12.59 -16.10 -0.21
N GLN A 19 12.03 -14.95 0.18
CA GLN A 19 10.62 -14.61 -0.09
C GLN A 19 10.27 -14.70 -1.58
N VAL A 20 11.12 -14.15 -2.46
CA VAL A 20 10.89 -14.22 -3.92
C VAL A 20 10.89 -15.67 -4.40
N SER A 21 11.79 -16.51 -3.89
CA SER A 21 11.88 -17.92 -4.28
C SER A 21 10.64 -18.69 -3.80
N ASP A 22 10.23 -18.49 -2.55
CA ASP A 22 9.02 -19.13 -1.98
C ASP A 22 7.75 -18.73 -2.73
N LEU A 23 7.61 -17.45 -3.09
CA LEU A 23 6.46 -16.96 -3.86
C LEU A 23 6.45 -17.48 -5.30
N ILE A 24 7.62 -17.63 -5.93
CA ILE A 24 7.74 -18.24 -7.26
C ILE A 24 7.33 -19.72 -7.19
N ASP A 25 7.88 -20.47 -6.24
CA ASP A 25 7.56 -21.89 -6.06
C ASP A 25 6.07 -22.11 -5.77
N TRP A 26 5.49 -21.25 -4.93
CA TRP A 26 4.06 -21.25 -4.68
C TRP A 26 3.26 -20.90 -5.95
N GLY A 27 3.63 -19.85 -6.68
CA GLY A 27 2.82 -19.33 -7.78
C GLY A 27 2.78 -20.19 -9.05
N MET A 28 3.69 -21.15 -9.18
CA MET A 28 3.73 -22.07 -10.33
C MET A 28 2.38 -22.78 -10.55
N GLY A 29 1.70 -22.43 -11.65
CA GLY A 29 0.41 -23.01 -12.03
C GLY A 29 -0.82 -22.28 -11.49
N GLN A 30 -0.66 -21.15 -10.79
CA GLN A 30 -1.78 -20.38 -10.24
C GLN A 30 -1.61 -18.86 -10.36
N TRP A 31 -0.77 -18.39 -11.28
CA TRP A 31 -0.55 -16.97 -11.55
C TRP A 31 -1.83 -16.21 -11.90
N GLU A 32 -2.86 -16.87 -12.43
CA GLU A 32 -4.17 -16.26 -12.72
C GLU A 32 -4.89 -15.71 -11.48
N MET A 33 -4.50 -16.12 -10.26
CA MET A 33 -5.03 -15.56 -9.02
C MET A 33 -4.31 -14.29 -8.55
N VAL A 34 -3.18 -13.95 -9.17
CA VAL A 34 -2.30 -12.86 -8.75
C VAL A 34 -2.56 -11.64 -9.64
N GLU A 35 -3.08 -10.58 -9.03
CA GLU A 35 -3.39 -9.31 -9.67
C GLU A 35 -2.14 -8.41 -9.78
N MET A 36 -1.26 -8.47 -8.78
CA MET A 36 0.00 -7.73 -8.78
C MET A 36 1.03 -8.34 -7.81
N VAL A 37 2.30 -8.04 -8.07
CA VAL A 37 3.42 -8.29 -7.15
C VAL A 37 3.96 -6.95 -6.66
N VAL A 38 4.13 -6.82 -5.35
CA VAL A 38 4.61 -5.60 -4.69
C VAL A 38 5.94 -5.91 -4.01
N PHE A 39 7.00 -5.21 -4.42
CA PHE A 39 8.32 -5.33 -3.83
C PHE A 39 8.61 -4.14 -2.93
N GLY A 40 8.65 -4.38 -1.62
CA GLY A 40 8.76 -3.35 -0.59
C GLY A 40 7.41 -2.76 -0.18
N ASN A 41 7.33 -2.37 1.09
CA ASN A 41 6.25 -1.55 1.66
C ASN A 41 6.89 -0.51 2.56
N GLU A 42 6.85 0.75 2.14
CA GLU A 42 7.44 1.90 2.84
C GLU A 42 8.96 1.73 3.12
N ALA A 43 9.68 1.02 2.24
CA ALA A 43 11.07 0.65 2.45
C ALA A 43 12.02 1.86 2.33
N VAL A 44 11.73 2.78 1.42
CA VAL A 44 12.49 4.04 1.28
C VAL A 44 12.13 4.98 2.43
N PHE A 45 10.85 5.11 2.75
CA PHE A 45 10.38 5.93 3.87
C PHE A 45 11.03 5.53 5.20
N ASN A 46 11.12 4.22 5.47
CA ASN A 46 11.76 3.68 6.68
C ASN A 46 13.30 3.65 6.60
N GLY A 47 13.90 4.05 5.48
CA GLY A 47 15.36 4.09 5.29
C GLY A 47 16.01 2.71 5.19
N TYR A 48 15.24 1.66 4.87
CA TYR A 48 15.74 0.29 4.70
C TYR A 48 16.50 0.10 3.38
N CYS A 49 16.16 0.88 2.36
CA CYS A 49 16.92 0.98 1.13
C CYS A 49 16.79 2.38 0.51
N SER A 50 17.72 2.73 -0.38
CA SER A 50 17.56 3.90 -1.26
C SER A 50 16.61 3.61 -2.43
N ALA A 51 16.01 4.63 -3.02
CA ALA A 51 15.16 4.49 -4.21
C ALA A 51 15.87 3.78 -5.37
N SER A 52 17.18 4.00 -5.55
CA SER A 52 17.97 3.31 -6.58
C SER A 52 18.14 1.81 -6.29
N GLN A 53 18.32 1.43 -5.03
CA GLN A 53 18.36 0.01 -4.64
C GLN A 53 16.98 -0.64 -4.85
N LEU A 54 15.90 0.07 -4.50
CA LEU A 54 14.54 -0.40 -4.72
C LEU A 54 14.25 -0.61 -6.21
N ALA A 55 14.62 0.35 -7.07
CA ALA A 55 14.48 0.23 -8.52
C ALA A 55 15.23 -0.98 -9.09
N GLY A 56 16.47 -1.22 -8.66
CA GLY A 56 17.23 -2.40 -9.07
C GLY A 56 16.58 -3.72 -8.61
N GLY A 57 16.03 -3.76 -7.39
CA GLY A 57 15.30 -4.92 -6.90
C GLY A 57 13.99 -5.18 -7.66
N LEU A 58 13.27 -4.13 -8.04
CA LEU A 58 12.07 -4.24 -8.89
C LEU A 58 12.39 -4.86 -10.25
N GLU A 59 13.52 -4.49 -10.87
CA GLU A 59 13.97 -5.10 -12.12
C GLU A 59 14.29 -6.60 -11.96
N ASP A 60 14.98 -6.98 -10.88
CA ASP A 60 15.29 -8.39 -10.57
C ASP A 60 14.02 -9.21 -10.32
N VAL A 61 13.12 -8.73 -9.45
CA VAL A 61 11.84 -9.37 -9.15
C VAL A 61 11.03 -9.57 -10.42
N ARG A 62 10.90 -8.53 -11.24
CA ARG A 62 10.19 -8.60 -12.51
C ARG A 62 10.76 -9.68 -13.42
N SER A 63 12.09 -9.74 -13.56
CA SER A 63 12.77 -10.74 -14.38
C SER A 63 12.50 -12.17 -13.88
N ARG A 64 12.62 -12.39 -12.57
CA ARG A 64 12.47 -13.72 -11.94
C ARG A 64 11.03 -14.22 -12.01
N PHE A 65 10.06 -13.37 -11.68
CA PHE A 65 8.64 -13.73 -11.77
C PHE A 65 8.22 -13.96 -13.23
N ALA A 66 8.69 -13.15 -14.18
CA ALA A 66 8.44 -13.39 -15.61
C ALA A 66 9.02 -14.73 -16.08
N ALA A 67 10.24 -15.08 -15.65
CA ALA A 67 10.84 -16.38 -15.95
C ALA A 67 10.04 -17.57 -15.37
N ALA A 68 9.31 -17.34 -14.27
CA ALA A 68 8.40 -18.31 -13.66
C ALA A 68 6.99 -18.34 -14.30
N GLY A 69 6.74 -17.51 -15.32
CA GLY A 69 5.48 -17.49 -16.06
C GLY A 69 4.43 -16.50 -15.53
N TYR A 70 4.77 -15.64 -14.58
CA TYR A 70 3.91 -14.54 -14.17
C TYR A 70 3.94 -13.42 -15.21
N THR A 71 2.77 -12.87 -15.56
CA THR A 71 2.62 -11.82 -16.58
C THR A 71 1.92 -10.56 -16.07
N GLY A 72 1.59 -10.51 -14.79
CA GLY A 72 0.96 -9.33 -14.18
C GLY A 72 1.96 -8.23 -13.83
N PRO A 73 1.48 -7.09 -13.33
CA PRO A 73 2.33 -5.95 -12.97
C PRO A 73 3.20 -6.23 -11.74
N VAL A 74 4.37 -5.61 -11.74
CA VAL A 74 5.27 -5.48 -10.59
C VAL A 74 5.34 -4.00 -10.18
N THR A 75 5.19 -3.72 -8.89
CA THR A 75 5.25 -2.37 -8.33
C THR A 75 5.89 -2.36 -6.95
N THR A 76 5.92 -1.19 -6.31
CA THR A 76 6.26 -0.97 -4.90
C THR A 76 5.22 -0.04 -4.29
N THR A 77 5.18 0.11 -2.97
CA THR A 77 4.35 1.11 -2.31
C THR A 77 5.10 1.85 -1.22
N GLU A 78 4.85 3.15 -1.14
CA GLU A 78 5.42 4.09 -0.18
C GLU A 78 4.33 5.13 0.15
N PRO A 79 4.50 5.97 1.18
CA PRO A 79 3.66 7.16 1.31
C PRO A 79 3.78 8.06 0.07
N LEU A 80 2.69 8.73 -0.33
CA LEU A 80 2.66 9.55 -1.55
C LEU A 80 3.83 10.55 -1.65
N GLY A 81 4.18 11.22 -0.54
CA GLY A 81 5.29 12.16 -0.51
C GLY A 81 6.62 11.51 -0.89
N THR A 82 6.89 10.30 -0.39
CA THR A 82 8.10 9.54 -0.72
C THR A 82 8.13 9.12 -2.19
N ILE A 83 6.97 8.73 -2.76
CA ILE A 83 6.86 8.49 -4.21
C ILE A 83 7.20 9.76 -4.99
N GLN A 84 6.58 10.90 -4.65
CA GLN A 84 6.79 12.17 -5.35
C GLN A 84 8.25 12.63 -5.31
N GLU A 85 8.90 12.52 -4.15
CA GLU A 85 10.32 12.86 -3.98
C GLU A 85 11.25 11.98 -4.82
N ASN A 86 10.86 10.72 -5.07
CA ASN A 86 11.69 9.73 -5.76
C ASN A 86 11.14 9.32 -7.13
N ALA A 87 10.19 10.08 -7.68
CA ALA A 87 9.41 9.69 -8.86
C ALA A 87 10.29 9.40 -10.08
N GLN A 88 11.35 10.20 -10.28
CA GLN A 88 12.29 9.99 -11.40
C GLN A 88 12.98 8.63 -11.38
N THR A 89 13.13 8.02 -10.19
CA THR A 89 13.77 6.71 -10.00
C THR A 89 12.73 5.60 -9.96
N ILE A 90 11.60 5.81 -9.28
CA ILE A 90 10.58 4.77 -9.06
C ILE A 90 9.71 4.55 -10.30
N CYS A 91 9.22 5.62 -10.94
CA CYS A 91 8.35 5.50 -12.11
C CYS A 91 8.93 4.61 -13.23
N PRO A 92 10.20 4.74 -13.68
CA PRO A 92 10.69 3.84 -14.72
C PRO A 92 10.80 2.37 -14.28
N ALA A 93 10.85 2.08 -12.98
CA ALA A 93 11.08 0.74 -12.44
C ALA A 93 9.80 -0.07 -12.15
N VAL A 94 8.62 0.56 -12.18
CA VAL A 94 7.32 -0.09 -11.86
C VAL A 94 6.43 -0.20 -13.10
N ASP A 95 5.53 -1.19 -13.15
CA ASP A 95 4.54 -1.33 -14.22
C ASP A 95 3.32 -0.42 -14.00
N VAL A 96 2.86 -0.35 -12.75
CA VAL A 96 1.81 0.56 -12.25
C VAL A 96 2.38 1.35 -11.08
N ILE A 97 1.83 2.53 -10.76
CA ILE A 97 2.29 3.31 -9.61
C ILE A 97 1.36 3.08 -8.43
N ALA A 98 1.93 2.91 -7.24
CA ALA A 98 1.19 2.62 -6.02
C ALA A 98 1.71 3.44 -4.84
N ALA A 99 0.80 3.76 -3.91
CA ALA A 99 1.12 4.40 -2.64
C ALA A 99 0.19 3.91 -1.52
N ASN A 100 0.61 4.14 -0.28
CA ASN A 100 -0.25 4.00 0.90
C ASN A 100 -0.85 5.38 1.22
N ILE A 101 -2.18 5.49 1.15
CA ILE A 101 -2.90 6.76 1.32
C ILE A 101 -3.91 6.58 2.45
N HIS A 102 -3.55 7.07 3.63
CA HIS A 102 -4.39 7.03 4.83
C HIS A 102 -4.96 8.42 5.14
N PRO A 103 -6.26 8.68 4.85
CA PRO A 103 -6.88 9.99 5.11
C PRO A 103 -6.82 10.41 6.57
N PHE A 104 -6.80 9.43 7.49
CA PHE A 104 -6.75 9.65 8.93
C PHE A 104 -5.53 10.47 9.40
N PHE A 105 -4.39 10.32 8.74
CA PHE A 105 -3.18 11.08 9.11
C PHE A 105 -3.19 12.54 8.65
N ASN A 106 -4.23 12.96 7.90
CA ASN A 106 -4.44 14.36 7.55
C ASN A 106 -5.39 15.03 8.56
N THR A 107 -4.88 16.04 9.27
CA THR A 107 -5.60 16.75 10.35
C THR A 107 -6.86 17.50 9.90
N ALA A 108 -7.05 17.71 8.60
CA ALA A 108 -8.19 18.44 8.03
C ALA A 108 -9.28 17.55 7.46
N ILE A 109 -9.11 16.21 7.47
CA ILE A 109 -10.04 15.30 6.81
C ILE A 109 -11.03 14.72 7.82
N PHE A 110 -12.31 14.85 7.50
CA PHE A 110 -13.40 14.13 8.17
C PHE A 110 -13.58 12.75 7.55
N ALA A 111 -14.09 11.78 8.32
CA ALA A 111 -14.41 10.44 7.82
C ALA A 111 -15.27 10.47 6.53
N SER A 112 -16.32 11.31 6.50
CA SER A 112 -17.19 11.46 5.31
C SER A 112 -16.47 11.95 4.04
N LYS A 113 -15.30 12.58 4.20
CA LYS A 113 -14.46 13.12 3.12
C LYS A 113 -13.25 12.24 2.79
N ALA A 114 -13.11 11.09 3.44
CA ALA A 114 -12.01 10.17 3.22
C ALA A 114 -11.89 9.72 1.76
N GLY A 115 -13.00 9.38 1.09
CA GLY A 115 -12.97 8.95 -0.31
C GLY A 115 -12.59 10.05 -1.30
N GLU A 116 -13.07 11.29 -1.09
CA GLU A 116 -12.68 12.45 -1.89
C GLU A 116 -11.17 12.70 -1.79
N PHE A 117 -10.63 12.60 -0.57
CA PHE A 117 -9.20 12.71 -0.33
C PHE A 117 -8.40 11.58 -1.00
N VAL A 118 -8.80 10.31 -0.85
CA VAL A 118 -8.12 9.19 -1.53
C VAL A 118 -8.13 9.39 -3.05
N SER A 119 -9.26 9.78 -3.62
CA SER A 119 -9.38 10.02 -5.05
C SER A 119 -8.42 11.12 -5.53
N SER A 120 -8.34 12.24 -4.82
CA SER A 120 -7.43 13.33 -5.21
C SER A 120 -5.96 12.92 -5.07
N GLN A 121 -5.61 12.15 -4.04
CA GLN A 121 -4.24 11.65 -3.88
C GLN A 121 -3.86 10.59 -4.93
N LEU A 122 -4.83 9.83 -5.46
CA LEU A 122 -4.59 8.95 -6.61
C LEU A 122 -4.32 9.73 -7.90
N GLU A 123 -4.96 10.88 -8.09
CA GLU A 123 -4.65 11.79 -9.20
C GLU A 123 -3.23 12.34 -9.04
N ASP A 124 -2.88 12.86 -7.87
CA ASP A 124 -1.53 13.35 -7.55
C ASP A 124 -0.45 12.25 -7.73
N LEU A 125 -0.79 11.00 -7.40
CA LEU A 125 0.09 9.84 -7.59
C LEU A 125 0.32 9.53 -9.08
N SER A 126 -0.74 9.58 -9.88
CA SER A 126 -0.63 9.38 -11.33
C SER A 126 0.20 10.48 -11.97
N ASP A 127 -0.01 11.73 -11.55
CA ASP A 127 0.71 12.91 -12.03
C ASP A 127 2.21 12.87 -11.69
N ALA A 128 2.59 12.24 -10.57
CA ALA A 128 4.00 12.01 -10.24
C ALA A 128 4.75 11.21 -11.32
N CYS A 129 4.05 10.34 -12.05
CA CYS A 129 4.55 9.62 -13.22
C CYS A 129 4.00 10.18 -14.55
N ASN A 130 3.76 11.50 -14.62
CA ASN A 130 3.26 12.22 -15.80
C ASN A 130 1.90 11.72 -16.34
N GLY A 131 1.10 11.05 -15.52
CA GLY A 131 -0.15 10.42 -15.94
C GLY A 131 0.03 9.18 -16.83
N GLU A 132 1.25 8.66 -16.96
CA GLU A 132 1.56 7.52 -17.85
C GLU A 132 1.28 6.17 -17.19
N LYS A 133 1.04 6.16 -15.87
CA LYS A 133 0.81 4.95 -15.09
C LYS A 133 -0.53 4.98 -14.40
N GLU A 134 -1.17 3.82 -14.41
CA GLU A 134 -2.33 3.60 -13.56
C GLU A 134 -1.90 3.63 -12.09
N ALA A 135 -2.66 4.38 -11.29
CA ALA A 135 -2.42 4.62 -9.89
C ALA A 135 -3.31 3.72 -9.01
N TYR A 136 -2.71 3.09 -8.01
CA TYR A 136 -3.37 2.25 -7.01
C TYR A 136 -3.03 2.70 -5.59
N ASN A 137 -3.97 2.52 -4.68
CA ASN A 137 -3.81 2.77 -3.26
C ASN A 137 -3.73 1.42 -2.54
N LEU A 138 -2.56 1.02 -2.06
CA LEU A 138 -2.36 -0.33 -1.54
C LEU A 138 -2.64 -0.47 -0.05
N GLU A 139 -2.74 0.65 0.67
CA GLU A 139 -3.21 0.66 2.05
C GLU A 139 -3.99 1.94 2.32
N THR A 140 -5.23 1.77 2.78
CA THR A 140 -6.07 2.88 3.25
C THR A 140 -7.08 2.40 4.26
N GLY A 141 -7.54 3.28 5.12
CA GLY A 141 -8.55 2.91 6.09
C GLY A 141 -8.82 4.02 7.08
N TRP A 142 -9.42 3.63 8.19
CA TRP A 142 -9.71 4.52 9.29
C TRP A 142 -9.76 3.71 10.59
N PRO A 143 -9.11 4.15 11.67
CA PRO A 143 -9.07 3.40 12.91
C PRO A 143 -10.40 3.47 13.68
N SER A 144 -10.76 2.35 14.31
CA SER A 144 -11.98 2.21 15.13
C SER A 144 -11.82 2.72 16.58
N SER A 145 -10.60 3.00 17.01
CA SER A 145 -10.25 3.50 18.35
C SER A 145 -8.92 4.27 18.31
N GLY A 146 -8.56 4.91 19.42
CA GLY A 146 -7.35 5.73 19.60
C GLY A 146 -7.66 7.21 19.79
N LEU A 147 -6.68 8.06 19.48
CA LEU A 147 -6.74 9.51 19.63
C LEU A 147 -7.09 10.21 18.33
N ALA A 148 -7.81 11.32 18.44
CA ALA A 148 -8.12 12.20 17.32
C ALA A 148 -6.87 12.88 16.74
N ASN A 149 -6.81 12.97 15.42
CA ASN A 149 -5.83 13.76 14.68
C ASN A 149 -6.52 14.96 14.00
N GLY A 150 -6.68 16.07 14.73
CA GLY A 150 -7.44 17.21 14.25
C GLY A 150 -8.91 16.86 14.01
N LEU A 151 -9.37 16.95 12.76
CA LEU A 151 -10.72 16.60 12.32
C LEU A 151 -10.89 15.09 12.04
N ALA A 152 -9.79 14.34 11.96
CA ALA A 152 -9.83 12.89 11.79
C ALA A 152 -10.03 12.21 13.15
N ILE A 153 -11.29 11.88 13.46
CA ILE A 153 -11.68 11.26 14.72
C ILE A 153 -11.82 9.73 14.53
N PRO A 154 -11.10 8.88 15.28
CA PRO A 154 -11.30 7.44 15.24
C PRO A 154 -12.62 7.03 15.88
N GLY A 155 -13.15 5.88 15.50
CA GLY A 155 -14.40 5.35 16.06
C GLY A 155 -15.11 4.40 15.11
N PHE A 156 -15.89 3.45 15.62
CA PHE A 156 -16.63 2.50 14.75
C PHE A 156 -17.56 3.19 13.73
N SER A 157 -18.26 4.25 14.14
CA SER A 157 -19.16 4.99 13.24
C SER A 157 -18.38 5.77 12.17
N ASP A 158 -17.26 6.39 12.56
CA ASP A 158 -16.40 7.14 11.66
C ASP A 158 -15.63 6.21 10.72
N GLN A 159 -15.14 5.06 11.22
CA GLN A 159 -14.51 4.03 10.40
C GLN A 159 -15.47 3.53 9.32
N LYS A 160 -16.72 3.21 9.69
CA LYS A 160 -17.74 2.83 8.71
C LYS A 160 -17.97 3.92 7.67
N THR A 161 -18.14 5.16 8.11
CA THR A 161 -18.38 6.32 7.23
C THR A 161 -17.21 6.54 6.27
N ALA A 162 -15.98 6.42 6.75
CA ALA A 162 -14.77 6.58 5.95
C ALA A 162 -14.61 5.46 4.93
N ILE A 163 -14.81 4.20 5.33
CA ILE A 163 -14.71 3.05 4.44
C ILE A 163 -15.79 3.10 3.35
N GLU A 164 -17.04 3.44 3.69
CA GLU A 164 -18.10 3.65 2.68
C GLU A 164 -17.74 4.77 1.70
N SER A 165 -17.17 5.88 2.20
CA SER A 165 -16.70 7.00 1.38
C SER A 165 -15.57 6.57 0.43
N ILE A 166 -14.55 5.88 0.93
CA ILE A 166 -13.40 5.37 0.16
C ILE A 166 -13.87 4.38 -0.91
N MET A 167 -14.70 3.40 -0.54
CA MET A 167 -15.21 2.41 -1.50
C MET A 167 -16.04 3.06 -2.61
N GLY A 168 -16.83 4.08 -2.28
CA GLY A 168 -17.64 4.81 -3.25
C GLY A 168 -16.83 5.64 -4.25
N ALA A 169 -15.70 6.20 -3.82
CA ALA A 169 -14.87 7.08 -4.65
C ALA A 169 -13.73 6.35 -5.38
N ALA A 170 -13.09 5.38 -4.73
CA ALA A 170 -11.84 4.78 -5.17
C ALA A 170 -11.75 3.26 -4.93
N GLY A 171 -12.87 2.58 -4.66
CA GLY A 171 -12.88 1.18 -4.21
C GLY A 171 -12.23 0.18 -5.17
N SER A 172 -12.38 0.36 -6.49
CA SER A 172 -11.74 -0.53 -7.48
C SER A 172 -10.22 -0.33 -7.61
N LYS A 173 -9.67 0.70 -6.96
CA LYS A 173 -8.24 1.06 -6.98
C LYS A 173 -7.63 1.13 -5.58
N SER A 174 -8.36 0.71 -4.54
CA SER A 174 -7.93 0.83 -3.15
C SER A 174 -8.04 -0.48 -2.40
N VAL A 175 -7.07 -0.74 -1.53
CA VAL A 175 -7.05 -1.90 -0.63
C VAL A 175 -7.26 -1.41 0.80
N LEU A 176 -8.24 -1.99 1.49
CA LEU A 176 -8.56 -1.62 2.87
C LEU A 176 -7.58 -2.27 3.85
N PHE A 177 -6.92 -1.42 4.63
CA PHE A 177 -6.08 -1.77 5.76
C PHE A 177 -6.90 -1.62 7.06
N SER A 178 -7.16 -2.69 7.81
CA SER A 178 -6.81 -4.09 7.60
C SER A 178 -8.02 -5.01 7.83
N PHE A 179 -7.86 -6.32 7.61
CA PHE A 179 -8.96 -7.28 7.83
C PHE A 179 -9.32 -7.38 9.33
N GLU A 180 -8.34 -7.65 10.18
CA GLU A 180 -8.48 -7.73 11.64
C GLU A 180 -7.57 -6.72 12.35
N ASN A 181 -7.86 -6.44 13.62
CA ASN A 181 -7.02 -5.61 14.46
C ASN A 181 -5.66 -6.27 14.72
N ASP A 182 -4.60 -5.48 14.65
CA ASP A 182 -3.22 -5.91 14.86
C ASP A 182 -2.78 -5.65 16.31
N ASP A 183 -3.35 -6.37 17.28
CA ASP A 183 -3.09 -6.19 18.72
C ASP A 183 -1.61 -6.34 19.12
N TRP A 184 -0.80 -6.95 18.25
CA TRP A 184 0.63 -7.16 18.44
C TRP A 184 1.49 -5.93 18.11
N LYS A 185 0.96 -4.93 17.39
CA LYS A 185 1.69 -3.71 17.02
C LYS A 185 1.92 -2.79 18.22
N ALA A 186 2.96 -1.98 18.17
CA ALA A 186 3.08 -0.83 19.07
C ALA A 186 1.96 0.18 18.76
N PRO A 187 1.33 0.81 19.75
CA PRO A 187 0.13 1.65 19.56
C PRO A 187 0.35 2.92 18.70
N GLY A 188 1.60 3.39 18.59
CA GLY A 188 1.94 4.64 17.92
C GLY A 188 1.55 5.89 18.72
N ASP A 189 1.89 7.07 18.19
CA ASP A 189 1.70 8.35 18.90
C ASP A 189 0.22 8.74 19.07
N LEU A 190 -0.65 8.21 18.20
CA LEU A 190 -2.09 8.43 18.24
C LEU A 190 -2.86 7.25 18.84
N ASP A 191 -2.18 6.19 19.31
CA ASP A 191 -2.83 5.00 19.87
C ASP A 191 -3.84 4.33 18.91
N VAL A 192 -3.53 4.35 17.60
CA VAL A 192 -4.43 3.87 16.53
C VAL A 192 -3.95 2.59 15.85
N GLU A 193 -2.66 2.26 15.93
CA GLU A 193 -2.01 1.23 15.12
C GLU A 193 -2.60 -0.19 15.33
N GLN A 194 -3.26 -0.42 16.46
CA GLN A 194 -3.90 -1.69 16.79
C GLN A 194 -5.36 -1.79 16.32
N TYR A 195 -5.95 -0.72 15.76
CA TYR A 195 -7.42 -0.61 15.63
C TYR A 195 -7.93 -0.40 14.19
N TRP A 196 -7.17 -0.81 13.18
CA TRP A 196 -7.52 -0.64 11.75
C TRP A 196 -8.41 -1.73 11.16
N GLY A 197 -8.62 -2.85 11.88
CA GLY A 197 -9.43 -3.97 11.43
C GLY A 197 -10.85 -3.55 11.08
N CYS A 198 -11.36 -4.01 9.92
CA CYS A 198 -12.67 -3.62 9.40
C CYS A 198 -13.54 -4.79 8.91
N ALA A 199 -13.15 -6.05 9.13
CA ALA A 199 -13.91 -7.22 8.71
C ALA A 199 -15.38 -7.21 9.21
N ASN A 200 -15.62 -6.66 10.40
CA ASN A 200 -16.96 -6.51 10.99
C ASN A 200 -17.91 -5.62 10.17
N LEU A 201 -17.41 -4.82 9.22
CA LEU A 201 -18.24 -4.01 8.33
C LEU A 201 -18.76 -4.80 7.13
N PHE A 202 -18.18 -5.97 6.85
CA PHE A 202 -18.48 -6.81 5.69
C PHE A 202 -19.19 -8.13 6.05
N SER A 203 -19.27 -8.45 7.34
CA SER A 203 -20.09 -9.55 7.84
C SER A 203 -21.55 -9.10 8.00
N GLY A 204 -22.40 -9.56 7.07
CA GLY A 204 -23.86 -9.42 7.15
C GLY A 204 -24.51 -10.34 8.18
#